data_AF-A0A0B1SH52-F1
#
_entry.id   AF-A0A0B1SH52-F1
#
_cell.length_a   1.000
_cell.length_b   1.000
_cell.length_c   1.000
_cell.angle_alpha   90.00
_cell.angle_beta   90.00
_cell.angle_gamma   90.00
#
_symmetry.space_group_name_H-M   'P 1'
#
loop_
_entity.id
_entity.type
_entity.pdbx_description
1 polymer ?
#
loop_
_entity_poly.entity_id
_entity_poly.type
_entity_poly.pdbx_seq_one_letter_code
_entity_poly.pdbx_strand_id
1 'polypeptide(L)'
;GKVFKTPEVSRVYIGTFWDHPLHYDINRRLFQDEQHDLFQDLQALPRNAALRKLNDLIKRARLAKVHAFIISELRKQMPSMIGKEKKKKELIQNLDKIFEQLQREHNISPGDFPDVNKMREKLQNHDFTRFNPLKPKLLEIVDGMLASDIARLMAQIPKEEAQQTAATTNGHVGEQPTVRGGAFTQSQEAETPFGFGRGEGFDKGADEPEWIVSRERSQADATFNSLGPVDGYLSGRAAKEHMVKSKLPNAVLGKIWKLADVDRDGQLDADEFALANYLINLKLEGHELPTELPKHLVPPSKRDMEPVYPKLDDE
;
A
#
# COMPACT_ATOMS: atom_id res chain seq x y z
N GLY A 1 5.60 -22.31 3.72
CA GLY A 1 4.75 -23.41 3.19
C GLY A 1 5.63 -24.42 2.48
N LYS A 2 5.39 -25.74 2.56
CA LYS A 2 6.31 -26.84 2.18
C LYS A 2 7.20 -26.64 0.93
N VAL A 3 6.77 -25.82 -0.03
CA VAL A 3 7.50 -25.44 -1.24
C VAL A 3 8.50 -24.28 -1.02
N PHE A 4 8.06 -23.16 -0.44
CA PHE A 4 8.91 -22.01 -0.12
C PHE A 4 9.43 -22.11 1.31
N LYS A 5 10.72 -22.37 1.45
CA LYS A 5 11.44 -22.50 2.73
C LYS A 5 11.90 -21.14 3.27
N THR A 6 11.01 -20.15 3.24
CA THR A 6 11.23 -18.81 3.80
C THR A 6 10.38 -18.65 5.07
N PRO A 7 10.88 -17.99 6.13
CA PRO A 7 10.08 -17.70 7.32
C PRO A 7 8.97 -16.69 7.04
N GLU A 8 9.12 -15.84 6.02
CA GLU A 8 8.11 -14.88 5.59
C GLU A 8 6.95 -15.57 4.86
N VAL A 9 5.72 -15.23 5.26
CA VAL A 9 4.48 -15.70 4.64
C VAL A 9 4.18 -14.86 3.40
N SER A 10 3.90 -15.50 2.27
CA SER A 10 3.53 -14.80 1.03
C SER A 10 2.11 -14.22 1.14
N ARG A 11 1.93 -12.96 0.69
CA ARG A 11 0.61 -12.35 0.47
C ARG A 11 -0.11 -13.12 -0.65
N VAL A 12 -1.37 -13.48 -0.40
CA VAL A 12 -2.27 -14.11 -1.38
C VAL A 12 -3.43 -13.16 -1.58
N TYR A 13 -3.75 -12.80 -2.83
CA TYR A 13 -4.92 -11.98 -3.15
C TYR A 13 -6.09 -12.89 -3.51
N ILE A 14 -7.16 -12.88 -2.70
CA ILE A 14 -8.31 -13.77 -2.87
C ILE A 14 -9.41 -13.02 -3.62
N GLY A 15 -9.74 -13.44 -4.83
CA GLY A 15 -10.78 -12.80 -5.61
C GLY A 15 -11.12 -13.53 -6.90
N THR A 16 -12.10 -12.99 -7.62
CA THR A 16 -12.42 -13.42 -8.98
C THR A 16 -12.13 -12.26 -9.93
N PHE A 17 -10.99 -12.32 -10.63
CA PHE A 17 -10.48 -11.25 -11.49
C PHE A 17 -11.06 -11.36 -12.91
N TRP A 18 -12.37 -11.25 -13.02
CA TRP A 18 -13.14 -11.32 -14.27
C TRP A 18 -14.24 -10.26 -14.29
N ASP A 19 -14.88 -10.07 -15.44
CA ASP A 19 -15.96 -9.10 -15.65
C ASP A 19 -17.38 -9.71 -15.53
N HIS A 20 -17.47 -10.98 -15.16
CA HIS A 20 -18.76 -11.67 -15.01
C HIS A 20 -19.35 -11.58 -13.59
N PRO A 21 -20.69 -11.71 -13.44
CA PRO A 21 -21.33 -11.75 -12.13
C PRO A 21 -20.79 -12.87 -11.24
N LEU A 22 -20.68 -12.59 -9.94
CA LEU A 22 -20.32 -13.60 -8.95
C LEU A 22 -21.40 -14.69 -8.88
N HIS A 23 -20.97 -15.94 -8.83
CA HIS A 23 -21.88 -17.06 -8.62
C HIS A 23 -22.39 -17.12 -7.16
N TYR A 24 -21.55 -16.72 -6.21
CA TYR A 24 -21.88 -16.55 -4.79
C TYR A 24 -21.31 -15.21 -4.30
N ASP A 25 -22.12 -14.39 -3.63
CA ASP A 25 -21.77 -13.02 -3.25
C ASP A 25 -21.50 -12.82 -1.75
N ILE A 26 -21.56 -13.89 -0.96
CA ILE A 26 -21.29 -13.88 0.49
C ILE A 26 -19.94 -13.23 0.83
N ASN A 27 -18.93 -13.42 -0.02
CA ASN A 27 -17.57 -12.89 0.17
C ASN A 27 -17.24 -11.71 -0.77
N ARG A 28 -18.26 -11.07 -1.38
CA ARG A 28 -18.05 -9.98 -2.35
C ARG A 28 -17.11 -8.90 -1.81
N ARG A 29 -17.29 -8.51 -0.54
CA ARG A 29 -16.47 -7.49 0.13
C ARG A 29 -14.99 -7.89 0.19
N LEU A 30 -14.70 -9.12 0.64
CA LEU A 30 -13.33 -9.62 0.67
C LEU A 30 -12.70 -9.59 -0.73
N PHE A 31 -13.44 -10.00 -1.77
CA PHE A 31 -12.91 -9.98 -3.14
C PHE A 31 -12.61 -8.56 -3.63
N GLN A 32 -13.45 -7.58 -3.28
CA GLN A 32 -13.22 -6.18 -3.63
C GLN A 32 -12.03 -5.59 -2.89
N ASP A 33 -11.92 -5.83 -1.58
CA ASP A 33 -10.78 -5.39 -0.76
C ASP A 33 -9.46 -5.96 -1.30
N GLU A 34 -9.43 -7.26 -1.62
CA GLU A 34 -8.25 -7.95 -2.14
C GLU A 34 -7.88 -7.52 -3.57
N GLN A 35 -8.88 -7.23 -4.41
CA GLN A 35 -8.67 -6.66 -5.74
C GLN A 35 -8.09 -5.24 -5.66
N HIS A 36 -8.58 -4.43 -4.73
CA HIS A 36 -8.08 -3.09 -4.51
C HIS A 36 -6.62 -3.11 -4.05
N ASP A 37 -6.30 -3.92 -3.05
CA ASP A 37 -4.92 -4.12 -2.58
C ASP A 37 -3.98 -4.55 -3.72
N LEU A 38 -4.41 -5.54 -4.52
CA LEU A 38 -3.63 -6.00 -5.67
C LEU A 38 -3.37 -4.87 -6.67
N PHE A 39 -4.39 -4.07 -6.99
CA PHE A 39 -4.28 -3.00 -7.97
C PHE A 39 -3.38 -1.88 -7.48
N GLN A 40 -3.46 -1.50 -6.20
CA GLN A 40 -2.52 -0.55 -5.60
C GLN A 40 -1.08 -1.05 -5.70
N ASP A 41 -0.83 -2.31 -5.36
CA ASP A 41 0.50 -2.91 -5.42
C ASP A 41 1.05 -2.95 -6.86
N LEU A 42 0.20 -3.27 -7.84
CA LEU A 42 0.55 -3.26 -9.26
C LEU A 42 0.84 -1.85 -9.79
N GLN A 43 0.02 -0.86 -9.41
CA GLN A 43 0.21 0.54 -9.79
C GLN A 43 1.49 1.13 -9.18
N ALA A 44 1.92 0.64 -8.01
CA ALA A 44 3.15 1.05 -7.35
C ALA A 44 4.41 0.38 -7.94
N LEU A 45 4.30 -0.63 -8.81
CA LEU A 45 5.46 -1.34 -9.38
C LEU A 45 6.46 -0.43 -10.12
N PRO A 46 6.03 0.55 -10.94
CA PRO A 46 6.94 1.44 -11.65
C PRO A 46 7.70 2.36 -10.68
N ARG A 47 7.02 2.84 -9.64
CA ARG A 47 7.62 3.62 -8.54
C ARG A 47 8.69 2.80 -7.81
N ASN A 48 8.38 1.54 -7.51
CA ASN A 48 9.29 0.61 -6.81
C ASN A 48 10.36 -0.02 -7.73
N ALA A 49 10.43 0.35 -9.01
CA ALA A 49 11.34 -0.28 -9.96
C ALA A 49 12.82 0.03 -9.65
N ALA A 50 13.12 1.26 -9.21
CA ALA A 50 14.48 1.65 -8.83
C ALA A 50 14.99 0.82 -7.64
N LEU A 51 14.18 0.70 -6.57
CA LEU A 51 14.48 -0.14 -5.41
C LEU A 51 14.68 -1.61 -5.79
N ARG A 52 13.81 -2.15 -6.66
CA ARG A 52 13.93 -3.54 -7.13
C ARG A 52 15.22 -3.77 -7.91
N LYS A 53 15.55 -2.89 -8.87
CA LYS A 53 16.79 -2.96 -9.64
C LYS A 53 18.02 -2.86 -8.74
N LEU A 54 17.97 -2.00 -7.73
CA LEU A 54 19.04 -1.85 -6.76
C LEU A 54 19.22 -3.13 -5.92
N ASN A 55 18.12 -3.71 -5.43
CA ASN A 55 18.16 -4.98 -4.71
C ASN A 55 18.72 -6.14 -5.56
N ASP A 56 18.35 -6.20 -6.85
CA ASP A 56 18.87 -7.22 -7.75
C ASP A 56 20.36 -6.99 -8.08
N LEU A 57 20.80 -5.73 -8.17
CA LEU A 57 22.22 -5.38 -8.29
C LEU A 57 23.02 -5.84 -7.06
N ILE A 58 22.51 -5.61 -5.84
CA ILE A 58 23.12 -6.06 -4.59
C ILE A 58 23.27 -7.58 -4.59
N LYS A 59 22.19 -8.31 -4.89
CA LYS A 59 22.21 -9.79 -4.98
C LYS A 59 23.24 -10.27 -6.00
N ARG A 60 23.27 -9.65 -7.17
CA ARG A 60 24.22 -10.00 -8.24
C ARG A 60 25.66 -9.71 -7.85
N ALA A 61 25.93 -8.60 -7.19
CA ALA A 61 27.25 -8.22 -6.72
C ALA A 61 27.79 -9.23 -5.68
N ARG A 62 26.94 -9.63 -4.72
CA ARG A 62 27.29 -10.70 -3.76
C ARG A 62 27.59 -12.02 -4.47
N LEU A 63 26.69 -12.47 -5.34
CA LEU A 63 26.89 -13.72 -6.09
C LEU A 63 28.18 -13.68 -6.93
N ALA A 64 28.50 -12.55 -7.57
CA ALA A 64 29.72 -12.37 -8.34
C ALA A 64 30.98 -12.43 -7.44
N LYS A 65 30.93 -11.82 -6.25
CA LYS A 65 32.00 -11.90 -5.24
C LYS A 65 32.21 -13.33 -4.76
N VAL A 66 31.14 -14.05 -4.41
CA VAL A 66 31.21 -15.47 -4.01
C VAL A 66 31.79 -16.32 -5.13
N HIS A 67 31.33 -16.13 -6.37
CA HIS A 67 31.86 -16.82 -7.54
C HIS A 67 33.36 -16.55 -7.75
N ALA A 68 33.83 -15.32 -7.54
CA ALA A 68 35.24 -14.98 -7.64
C ALA A 68 36.09 -15.74 -6.60
N PHE A 69 35.61 -15.85 -5.35
CA PHE A 69 36.29 -16.67 -4.34
C PHE A 69 36.35 -18.14 -4.72
N ILE A 70 35.24 -18.72 -5.18
CA ILE A 70 35.18 -20.13 -5.61
C ILE A 70 36.20 -20.39 -6.71
N ILE A 71 36.18 -19.60 -7.79
CA ILE A 71 37.08 -19.79 -8.93
C ILE A 71 38.54 -19.61 -8.53
N SER A 72 38.85 -18.63 -7.68
CA SER A 72 40.21 -18.43 -7.20
C SER A 72 40.68 -19.57 -6.30
N GLU A 73 39.83 -20.10 -5.43
CA GLU A 73 40.20 -21.20 -4.53
C GLU A 73 40.44 -22.49 -5.32
N LEU A 74 39.58 -22.77 -6.30
CA LEU A 74 39.80 -23.88 -7.24
C LEU A 74 41.13 -23.72 -7.99
N ARG A 75 41.46 -22.51 -8.46
CA ARG A 75 42.75 -22.22 -9.10
C ARG A 75 43.93 -22.46 -8.16
N LYS A 76 43.84 -21.99 -6.92
CA LYS A 76 44.87 -22.07 -5.89
C LYS A 76 45.21 -23.52 -5.52
N GLN A 77 44.21 -24.40 -5.52
CA GLN A 77 44.41 -25.82 -5.20
C GLN A 77 44.86 -26.70 -6.38
N MET A 78 44.98 -26.15 -7.59
CA MET A 78 45.43 -26.91 -8.77
C MET A 78 46.95 -27.12 -8.76
N PRO A 79 47.44 -28.35 -9.05
CA PRO A 79 48.86 -28.61 -9.16
C PRO A 79 49.44 -28.04 -10.47
N SER A 80 50.66 -27.52 -10.40
CA SER A 80 51.33 -26.89 -11.55
C SER A 80 51.72 -27.88 -12.65
N MET A 81 52.10 -29.12 -12.29
CA MET A 81 52.72 -30.08 -13.22
C MET A 81 51.91 -31.36 -13.45
N ILE A 82 51.72 -32.24 -12.45
CA ILE A 82 51.15 -33.59 -12.63
C ILE A 82 49.85 -33.75 -11.82
N GLY A 83 48.93 -34.60 -12.30
CA GLY A 83 47.73 -35.00 -11.55
C GLY A 83 46.53 -34.04 -11.67
N LYS A 84 46.56 -33.11 -12.63
CA LYS A 84 45.54 -32.06 -12.82
C LYS A 84 44.11 -32.61 -12.96
N GLU A 85 43.91 -33.62 -13.79
CA GLU A 85 42.58 -34.24 -13.99
C GLU A 85 42.06 -34.93 -12.73
N LYS A 86 42.92 -35.67 -12.02
CA LYS A 86 42.55 -36.31 -10.75
C LYS A 86 42.16 -35.26 -9.72
N LYS A 87 42.97 -34.20 -9.57
CA LYS A 87 42.69 -33.11 -8.62
C LYS A 87 41.42 -32.34 -8.99
N LYS A 88 41.18 -32.05 -10.27
CA LYS A 88 39.94 -31.43 -10.75
C LYS A 88 38.70 -32.24 -10.34
N LYS A 89 38.70 -33.55 -10.57
CA LYS A 89 37.59 -34.44 -10.15
C LYS A 89 37.39 -34.41 -8.64
N GLU A 90 38.47 -34.47 -7.86
CA GLU A 90 38.44 -34.39 -6.39
C GLU A 90 37.86 -33.06 -5.90
N LEU A 91 38.25 -31.93 -6.50
CA LEU A 91 37.75 -30.59 -6.15
C LEU A 91 36.26 -30.43 -6.47
N ILE A 92 35.79 -30.94 -7.61
CA ILE A 92 34.37 -30.92 -7.98
C ILE A 92 33.56 -31.80 -7.02
N GLN A 93 34.09 -32.97 -6.64
CA GLN A 93 33.42 -33.88 -5.71
C GLN A 93 33.26 -33.25 -4.32
N ASN A 94 34.28 -32.54 -3.83
CA ASN A 94 34.30 -31.89 -2.51
C ASN A 94 33.86 -30.41 -2.55
N LEU A 95 33.15 -29.97 -3.60
CA LEU A 95 32.78 -28.57 -3.79
C LEU A 95 31.92 -28.00 -2.65
N ASP A 96 31.07 -28.84 -2.05
CA ASP A 96 30.29 -28.57 -0.85
C ASP A 96 31.17 -28.16 0.34
N LYS A 97 32.25 -28.91 0.60
CA LYS A 97 33.20 -28.59 1.68
C LYS A 97 33.98 -27.30 1.39
N ILE A 98 34.30 -27.06 0.12
CA ILE A 98 34.92 -25.80 -0.31
C ILE A 98 33.97 -24.63 -0.04
N PHE A 99 32.67 -24.78 -0.33
CA PHE A 99 31.68 -23.74 -0.03
C PHE A 99 31.59 -23.46 1.47
N GLU A 100 31.51 -24.51 2.30
CA GLU A 100 31.50 -24.35 3.76
C GLU A 100 32.77 -23.69 4.30
N GLN A 101 33.94 -23.99 3.73
CA GLN A 101 35.18 -23.34 4.09
C GLN A 101 35.13 -21.84 3.75
N LEU A 102 34.77 -21.49 2.52
CA LEU A 102 34.67 -20.10 2.06
C LEU A 102 33.62 -19.33 2.85
N GLN A 103 32.53 -19.99 3.24
CA GLN A 103 31.48 -19.42 4.08
C GLN A 103 32.06 -18.93 5.42
N ARG A 104 32.85 -19.77 6.09
CA ARG A 104 33.48 -19.44 7.38
C ARG A 104 34.62 -18.43 7.22
N GLU A 105 35.48 -18.62 6.22
CA GLU A 105 36.69 -17.80 6.02
C GLU A 105 36.35 -16.35 5.63
N HIS A 106 35.30 -16.15 4.84
CA HIS A 106 34.92 -14.83 4.34
C HIS A 106 33.60 -14.29 4.92
N ASN A 107 33.02 -14.98 5.91
CA ASN A 107 31.76 -14.62 6.55
C ASN A 107 30.62 -14.38 5.54
N ILE A 108 30.41 -15.33 4.64
CA ILE A 108 29.41 -15.26 3.56
C ILE A 108 28.12 -15.97 4.01
N SER A 109 26.95 -15.46 3.62
CA SER A 109 25.68 -16.14 3.88
C SER A 109 25.53 -17.37 2.98
N PRO A 110 24.98 -18.51 3.48
CA PRO A 110 24.76 -19.69 2.65
C PRO A 110 23.82 -19.42 1.46
N GLY A 111 22.92 -18.45 1.58
CA GLY A 111 22.01 -18.04 0.50
C GLY A 111 22.68 -17.29 -0.66
N ASP A 112 23.90 -16.81 -0.48
CA ASP A 112 24.65 -16.12 -1.55
C ASP A 112 25.41 -17.11 -2.46
N PHE A 113 25.48 -18.40 -2.08
CA PHE A 113 26.14 -19.42 -2.87
C PHE A 113 25.24 -19.93 -4.00
N PRO A 114 25.82 -20.26 -5.17
CA PRO A 114 25.08 -20.91 -6.24
C PRO A 114 24.70 -22.34 -5.86
N ASP A 115 23.74 -22.93 -6.58
CA ASP A 115 23.42 -24.35 -6.44
C ASP A 115 24.67 -25.21 -6.72
N VAL A 116 25.03 -26.05 -5.74
CA VAL A 116 26.25 -26.84 -5.77
C VAL A 116 26.27 -27.85 -6.92
N ASN A 117 25.12 -28.46 -7.24
CA ASN A 117 25.05 -29.50 -8.28
C ASN A 117 25.16 -28.88 -9.67
N LYS A 118 24.47 -27.76 -9.89
CA LYS A 118 24.59 -26.97 -11.12
C LYS A 118 26.01 -26.44 -11.31
N MET A 119 26.69 -26.05 -10.23
CA MET A 119 28.09 -25.63 -10.29
C MET A 119 29.01 -26.80 -10.64
N ARG A 120 28.83 -27.97 -10.02
CA ARG A 120 29.59 -29.19 -10.34
C ARG A 120 29.49 -29.55 -11.82
N GLU A 121 28.27 -29.58 -12.36
CA GLU A 121 28.01 -29.86 -13.78
C GLU A 121 28.77 -28.88 -14.69
N LYS A 122 28.63 -27.57 -14.45
CA LYS A 122 29.31 -26.55 -15.25
C LYS A 122 30.82 -26.64 -15.18
N LEU A 123 31.38 -26.89 -14.00
CA LEU A 123 32.83 -26.96 -13.79
C LEU A 123 33.50 -28.15 -14.51
N GLN A 124 32.77 -29.23 -14.82
CA GLN A 124 33.32 -30.37 -15.55
C GLN A 124 33.93 -29.96 -16.90
N ASN A 125 33.32 -28.98 -17.57
CA ASN A 125 33.72 -28.55 -18.91
C ASN A 125 34.76 -27.41 -18.92
N HIS A 126 35.33 -27.06 -17.76
CA HIS A 126 36.30 -25.96 -17.65
C HIS A 126 37.70 -26.46 -17.29
N ASP A 127 38.74 -25.78 -17.79
CA ASP A 127 40.13 -26.00 -17.39
C ASP A 127 40.49 -25.10 -16.22
N PHE A 128 40.67 -25.70 -15.05
CA PHE A 128 40.95 -24.96 -13.81
C PHE A 128 42.32 -24.30 -13.82
N THR A 129 43.25 -24.72 -14.70
CA THR A 129 44.56 -24.07 -14.82
C THR A 129 44.49 -22.74 -15.55
N ARG A 130 43.39 -22.45 -16.24
CA ARG A 130 43.14 -21.16 -16.91
C ARG A 130 42.37 -20.17 -16.05
N PHE A 131 41.94 -20.59 -14.86
CA PHE A 131 41.25 -19.70 -13.95
C PHE A 131 42.17 -18.59 -13.45
N ASN A 132 41.59 -17.41 -13.30
CA ASN A 132 42.29 -16.24 -12.81
C ASN A 132 42.46 -16.34 -11.29
N PRO A 133 43.62 -15.94 -10.74
CA PRO A 133 43.78 -15.76 -9.31
C PRO A 133 42.90 -14.61 -8.81
N LEU A 134 42.64 -14.58 -7.51
CA LEU A 134 41.91 -13.49 -6.87
C LEU A 134 42.62 -12.16 -7.12
N LYS A 135 41.84 -11.13 -7.43
CA LYS A 135 42.31 -9.75 -7.59
C LYS A 135 41.74 -8.90 -6.46
N PRO A 136 42.49 -8.66 -5.36
CA PRO A 136 41.98 -7.95 -4.19
C PRO A 136 41.36 -6.59 -4.52
N LYS A 137 42.01 -5.82 -5.41
CA LYS A 137 41.52 -4.51 -5.87
C LYS A 137 40.10 -4.56 -6.46
N LEU A 138 39.74 -5.64 -7.17
CA LEU A 138 38.39 -5.76 -7.74
C LEU A 138 37.35 -6.08 -6.65
N LEU A 139 37.74 -6.82 -5.62
CA LEU A 139 36.86 -7.08 -4.47
C LEU A 139 36.62 -5.82 -3.66
N GLU A 140 37.67 -5.03 -3.42
CA GLU A 140 37.57 -3.75 -2.71
C GLU A 140 36.60 -2.79 -3.40
N ILE A 141 36.58 -2.75 -4.75
CA ILE A 141 35.61 -1.94 -5.51
C ILE A 141 34.18 -2.41 -5.25
N VAL A 142 33.93 -3.72 -5.30
CA VAL A 142 32.58 -4.28 -5.06
C VAL A 142 32.15 -4.05 -3.62
N ASP A 143 33.07 -4.19 -2.66
CA ASP A 143 32.80 -3.96 -1.24
C ASP A 143 32.56 -2.49 -0.93
N GLY A 144 33.32 -1.59 -1.55
CA GLY A 144 33.12 -0.14 -1.46
C GLY A 144 31.75 0.26 -2.01
N MET A 145 31.36 -0.29 -3.17
CA MET A 145 30.03 -0.08 -3.75
C MET A 145 28.92 -0.55 -2.80
N LEU A 146 29.02 -1.78 -2.27
CA LEU A 146 28.02 -2.35 -1.36
C LEU A 146 27.92 -1.60 -0.03
N ALA A 147 29.05 -1.11 0.51
CA ALA A 147 29.09 -0.43 1.79
C ALA A 147 28.67 1.04 1.73
N SER A 148 29.07 1.77 0.68
CA SER A 148 28.92 3.22 0.60
C SER A 148 27.96 3.68 -0.49
N ASP A 149 28.14 3.20 -1.72
CA ASP A 149 27.42 3.73 -2.87
C ASP A 149 25.94 3.31 -2.85
N ILE A 150 25.66 2.06 -2.50
CA ILE A 150 24.29 1.55 -2.34
C ILE A 150 23.53 2.34 -1.26
N ALA A 151 24.18 2.60 -0.11
CA ALA A 151 23.56 3.37 0.98
C ALA A 151 23.22 4.80 0.54
N ARG A 152 24.11 5.43 -0.23
CA ARG A 152 23.85 6.76 -0.81
C ARG A 152 22.68 6.75 -1.79
N LEU A 153 22.60 5.74 -2.66
CA LEU A 153 21.48 5.59 -3.61
C LEU A 153 20.15 5.34 -2.88
N MET A 154 20.13 4.48 -1.86
CA MET A 154 18.93 4.23 -1.04
C MET A 154 18.39 5.51 -0.38
N ALA A 155 19.28 6.42 0.03
CA ALA A 155 18.87 7.70 0.63
C ALA A 155 18.32 8.72 -0.40
N GLN A 156 18.59 8.54 -1.69
CA GLN A 156 18.12 9.41 -2.77
C GLN A 156 16.75 8.99 -3.31
N ILE A 157 16.45 7.69 -3.33
CA ILE A 157 15.20 7.18 -3.91
C ILE A 157 13.94 7.82 -3.32
N PRO A 158 13.76 7.93 -1.99
CA PRO A 158 12.58 8.58 -1.43
C PRO A 158 12.45 10.06 -1.81
N LYS A 159 13.57 10.76 -2.05
CA LYS A 159 13.58 12.16 -2.45
C LYS A 159 13.17 12.33 -3.91
N GLU A 160 13.64 11.43 -4.77
CA GLU A 160 13.24 11.38 -6.18
C GLU A 160 11.74 11.05 -6.30
N GLU A 161 11.25 10.08 -5.52
CA GLU A 161 9.82 9.76 -5.43
C GLU A 161 8.98 10.95 -4.94
N ALA A 162 9.43 11.64 -3.88
CA ALA A 162 8.73 12.80 -3.33
C ALA A 162 8.69 13.99 -4.30
N GLN A 163 9.79 14.25 -5.03
CA GLN A 163 9.86 15.30 -6.05
C GLN A 163 8.96 14.99 -7.25
N GLN A 164 8.82 13.72 -7.65
CA GLN A 164 7.89 13.31 -8.69
C GLN A 164 6.41 13.48 -8.26
N THR A 165 6.08 13.30 -6.98
CA THR A 165 4.73 13.60 -6.44
C THR A 165 4.46 15.08 -6.17
N ALA A 166 5.49 15.92 -5.99
CA ALA A 166 5.32 17.36 -5.77
C ALA A 166 5.18 18.16 -7.09
N ALA A 167 5.73 17.65 -8.20
CA ALA A 167 5.55 18.27 -9.53
C ALA A 167 4.09 18.20 -10.03
N THR A 168 3.25 17.34 -9.46
CA THR A 168 1.84 17.17 -9.84
C THR A 168 0.86 18.16 -9.20
N THR A 169 1.29 18.99 -8.24
CA THR A 169 0.40 20.00 -7.62
C THR A 169 0.32 21.31 -8.39
N ASN A 170 1.17 21.51 -9.42
CA ASN A 170 1.27 22.77 -10.17
C ASN A 170 0.64 22.69 -11.59
N GLY A 171 -0.52 22.04 -11.73
CA GLY A 171 -1.43 22.28 -12.86
C GLY A 171 -0.97 21.83 -14.25
N HIS A 172 0.12 21.06 -14.38
CA HIS A 172 0.51 20.41 -15.63
C HIS A 172 0.51 18.90 -15.44
N VAL A 173 -0.34 18.22 -16.21
CA VAL A 173 -0.46 16.76 -16.27
C VAL A 173 0.78 16.22 -17.01
N GLY A 174 1.93 16.25 -16.33
CA GLY A 174 3.07 15.43 -16.70
C GLY A 174 2.70 13.96 -16.51
N GLU A 175 2.84 13.17 -17.56
CA GLU A 175 2.64 11.72 -17.57
C GLU A 175 3.50 11.08 -16.48
N GLN A 176 2.87 10.63 -15.39
CA GLN A 176 3.52 9.70 -14.47
C GLN A 176 3.68 8.34 -15.17
N PRO A 177 4.71 7.54 -14.83
CA PRO A 177 4.77 6.14 -15.19
C PRO A 177 3.87 5.30 -14.26
N THR A 178 2.73 5.82 -13.81
CA THR A 178 1.71 5.01 -13.14
C THR A 178 1.00 4.18 -14.20
N VAL A 179 0.64 2.94 -13.85
CA VAL A 179 -0.16 2.10 -14.76
C VAL A 179 -1.52 2.79 -14.92
N ARG A 180 -1.77 3.34 -16.12
CA ARG A 180 -3.00 4.08 -16.47
C ARG A 180 -3.81 3.30 -17.50
N GLY A 181 -5.13 3.44 -17.43
CA GLY A 181 -6.08 2.83 -18.36
C GLY A 181 -6.47 1.39 -18.00
N GLY A 182 -7.48 0.86 -18.71
CA GLY A 182 -8.02 -0.48 -18.49
C GLY A 182 -8.66 -0.63 -17.11
N ALA A 183 -8.37 -1.74 -16.41
CA ALA A 183 -8.89 -2.02 -15.07
C ALA A 183 -8.36 -1.05 -13.98
N PHE A 184 -7.38 -0.20 -14.31
CA PHE A 184 -6.73 0.72 -13.37
C PHE A 184 -7.27 2.16 -13.42
N THR A 185 -8.16 2.47 -14.37
CA THR A 185 -8.89 3.74 -14.38
C THR A 185 -9.97 3.68 -13.29
N GLN A 186 -9.72 4.35 -12.16
CA GLN A 186 -10.65 4.50 -11.03
C GLN A 186 -11.99 5.22 -11.37
N SER A 187 -12.27 5.46 -12.65
CA SER A 187 -13.42 6.23 -13.12
C SER A 187 -14.68 5.40 -13.40
N GLN A 188 -14.66 4.07 -13.31
CA GLN A 188 -15.86 3.27 -13.63
C GLN A 188 -16.56 2.64 -12.41
N GLU A 189 -15.89 2.51 -11.26
CA GLU A 189 -16.55 1.96 -10.07
C GLU A 189 -17.06 3.05 -9.12
N ALA A 190 -16.41 4.22 -9.02
CA ALA A 190 -16.85 5.29 -8.10
C ALA A 190 -18.17 5.99 -8.49
N GLU A 191 -18.56 5.94 -9.77
CA GLU A 191 -19.77 6.62 -10.27
C GLU A 191 -20.99 5.70 -10.42
N THR A 192 -20.80 4.37 -10.42
CA THR A 192 -21.91 3.42 -10.56
C THR A 192 -22.51 3.06 -9.19
N PRO A 193 -23.81 2.74 -9.10
CA PRO A 193 -24.46 2.30 -7.86
C PRO A 193 -23.90 0.98 -7.28
N PHE A 194 -22.83 0.41 -7.87
CA PHE A 194 -22.13 -0.78 -7.42
C PHE A 194 -20.70 -0.50 -6.93
N GLY A 195 -20.34 0.78 -6.79
CA GLY A 195 -19.02 1.21 -6.34
C GLY A 195 -18.65 0.76 -4.94
N PHE A 196 -17.34 0.63 -4.72
CA PHE A 196 -16.79 0.30 -3.41
C PHE A 196 -17.28 1.28 -2.33
N GLY A 197 -17.97 0.78 -1.31
CA GLY A 197 -18.55 1.60 -0.23
C GLY A 197 -19.90 2.24 -0.51
N ARG A 198 -20.53 2.01 -1.69
CA ARG A 198 -21.87 2.51 -2.02
C ARG A 198 -22.95 1.82 -1.17
N GLY A 199 -23.85 2.59 -0.57
CA GLY A 199 -25.02 2.09 0.17
C GLY A 199 -24.75 1.62 1.61
N GLU A 200 -23.52 1.72 2.12
CA GLU A 200 -23.16 1.43 3.50
C GLU A 200 -22.47 2.64 4.17
N GLY A 201 -22.38 2.64 5.49
CA GLY A 201 -21.71 3.73 6.21
C GLY A 201 -22.41 5.08 5.99
N PHE A 202 -21.62 6.13 5.71
CA PHE A 202 -22.15 7.45 5.42
C PHE A 202 -22.78 7.56 4.03
N ASP A 203 -22.61 6.55 3.16
CA ASP A 203 -23.23 6.50 1.83
C ASP A 203 -24.56 5.73 1.83
N LYS A 204 -25.00 5.27 3.01
CA LYS A 204 -26.30 4.65 3.21
C LYS A 204 -27.42 5.65 2.86
N GLY A 205 -28.31 5.23 1.97
CA GLY A 205 -29.42 6.06 1.47
C GLY A 205 -29.05 7.07 0.38
N ALA A 206 -27.86 6.99 -0.21
CA ALA A 206 -27.43 7.90 -1.29
C ALA A 206 -28.30 7.82 -2.56
N ASP A 207 -28.81 6.62 -2.88
CA ASP A 207 -29.69 6.38 -4.03
C ASP A 207 -31.19 6.45 -3.66
N GLU A 208 -31.52 6.79 -2.41
CA GLU A 208 -32.90 6.94 -1.96
C GLU A 208 -33.38 8.40 -2.14
N PRO A 209 -34.63 8.62 -2.58
CA PRO A 209 -35.17 9.97 -2.73
C PRO A 209 -35.43 10.65 -1.38
N GLU A 210 -35.58 9.86 -0.31
CA GLU A 210 -35.88 10.34 1.04
C GLU A 210 -34.59 10.48 1.85
N TRP A 211 -34.52 11.51 2.71
CA TRP A 211 -33.38 11.70 3.59
C TRP A 211 -33.31 10.57 4.63
N ILE A 212 -32.25 9.77 4.59
CA ILE A 212 -32.11 8.54 5.39
C ILE A 212 -32.27 8.76 6.89
N VAL A 213 -31.84 9.92 7.40
CA VAL A 213 -31.95 10.32 8.81
C VAL A 213 -33.41 10.42 9.26
N SER A 214 -34.35 10.65 8.33
CA SER A 214 -35.79 10.69 8.61
C SER A 214 -36.32 9.41 9.26
N ARG A 215 -35.68 8.26 9.00
CA ARG A 215 -36.08 6.97 9.58
C ARG A 215 -35.90 6.91 11.10
N GLU A 216 -34.90 7.60 11.63
CA GLU A 216 -34.57 7.65 13.06
C GLU A 216 -34.96 8.99 13.72
N ARG A 217 -35.55 9.90 12.94
CA ARG A 217 -35.91 11.26 13.35
C ARG A 217 -36.80 11.32 14.58
N SER A 218 -37.75 10.40 14.73
CA SER A 218 -38.66 10.39 15.90
C SER A 218 -37.92 10.27 17.24
N GLN A 219 -36.84 9.49 17.30
CA GLN A 219 -36.03 9.33 18.51
C GLN A 219 -35.12 10.54 18.74
N ALA A 220 -34.57 11.08 17.66
CA ALA A 220 -33.76 12.30 17.70
C ALA A 220 -34.59 13.50 18.17
N ASP A 221 -35.81 13.69 17.65
CA ASP A 221 -36.73 14.77 18.02
C ASP A 221 -37.17 14.66 19.48
N ALA A 222 -37.48 13.44 19.96
CA ALA A 222 -37.81 13.22 21.36
C ALA A 222 -36.65 13.62 22.28
N THR A 223 -35.43 13.29 21.89
CA THR A 223 -34.22 13.65 22.62
C THR A 223 -33.95 15.15 22.55
N PHE A 224 -34.07 15.76 21.36
CA PHE A 224 -33.92 17.19 21.14
C PHE A 224 -34.84 18.00 22.05
N ASN A 225 -36.13 17.67 22.07
CA ASN A 225 -37.13 18.32 22.92
C ASN A 225 -36.82 18.16 24.42
N SER A 226 -36.32 16.99 24.84
CA SER A 226 -35.93 16.75 26.24
C SER A 226 -34.76 17.59 26.72
N LEU A 227 -33.91 18.08 25.79
CA LEU A 227 -32.76 18.92 26.09
C LEU A 227 -33.12 20.41 26.21
N GLY A 228 -34.37 20.79 25.95
CA GLY A 228 -34.88 22.14 26.14
C GLY A 228 -34.33 23.15 25.12
N PRO A 229 -34.65 23.00 23.82
CA PRO A 229 -34.26 23.98 22.81
C PRO A 229 -34.92 25.34 23.08
N VAL A 230 -34.22 26.42 22.74
CA VAL A 230 -34.70 27.79 22.86
C VAL A 230 -34.91 28.33 21.45
N ASP A 231 -36.11 28.82 21.15
CA ASP A 231 -36.51 29.31 19.82
C ASP A 231 -36.29 28.30 18.68
N GLY A 232 -36.36 27.00 18.98
CA GLY A 232 -36.14 25.92 18.01
C GLY A 232 -34.69 25.51 17.83
N TYR A 233 -33.76 26.09 18.59
CA TYR A 233 -32.33 25.82 18.51
C TYR A 233 -31.77 25.27 19.82
N LEU A 234 -30.86 24.30 19.71
CA LEU A 234 -30.10 23.78 20.83
C LEU A 234 -28.72 24.44 20.87
N SER A 235 -28.40 25.10 21.99
CA SER A 235 -27.09 25.74 22.16
C SER A 235 -25.94 24.73 22.03
N GLY A 236 -24.82 25.14 21.43
CA GLY A 236 -23.68 24.24 21.25
C GLY A 236 -23.10 23.66 22.54
N ARG A 237 -23.27 24.34 23.68
CA ARG A 237 -22.92 23.78 24.99
C ARG A 237 -23.81 22.57 25.35
N ALA A 238 -25.13 22.72 25.25
CA ALA A 238 -26.08 21.66 25.57
C ALA A 238 -25.96 20.46 24.61
N ALA A 239 -25.78 20.74 23.31
CA ALA A 239 -25.55 19.71 22.31
C ALA A 239 -24.24 18.96 22.56
N LYS A 240 -23.14 19.65 22.87
CA LYS A 240 -21.87 19.01 23.24
C LYS A 240 -21.99 18.12 24.48
N GLU A 241 -22.69 18.59 25.51
CA GLU A 241 -22.96 17.79 26.72
C GLU A 241 -23.74 16.50 26.40
N HIS A 242 -24.67 16.55 25.45
CA HIS A 242 -25.35 15.37 24.94
C HIS A 242 -24.39 14.44 24.17
N MET A 243 -23.66 14.97 23.19
CA MET A 243 -22.74 14.20 22.35
C MET A 243 -21.67 13.44 23.14
N VAL A 244 -21.15 14.03 24.22
CA VAL A 244 -20.14 13.38 25.10
C VAL A 244 -20.67 12.12 25.77
N LYS A 245 -21.99 11.98 25.97
CA LYS A 245 -22.61 10.77 26.55
C LYS A 245 -22.43 9.53 25.66
N SER A 246 -22.18 9.71 24.36
CA SER A 246 -21.88 8.61 23.41
C SER A 246 -20.55 7.90 23.70
N LYS A 247 -19.67 8.49 24.53
CA LYS A 247 -18.32 7.99 24.86
C LYS A 247 -17.35 7.92 23.66
N LEU A 248 -17.66 8.61 22.57
CA LEU A 248 -16.71 8.76 21.46
C LEU A 248 -15.57 9.73 21.83
N PRO A 249 -14.36 9.58 21.25
CA PRO A 249 -13.25 10.51 21.49
C PRO A 249 -13.60 11.95 21.09
N ASN A 250 -13.13 12.94 21.86
CA ASN A 250 -13.40 14.37 21.60
C ASN A 250 -13.04 14.83 20.18
N ALA A 251 -11.97 14.28 19.59
CA ALA A 251 -11.60 14.58 18.20
C ALA A 251 -12.67 14.12 17.19
N VAL A 252 -13.30 12.98 17.45
CA VAL A 252 -14.40 12.43 16.63
C VAL A 252 -15.66 13.27 16.82
N LEU A 253 -16.01 13.60 18.06
CA LEU A 253 -17.16 14.47 18.35
C LEU A 253 -17.02 15.85 17.71
N GLY A 254 -15.82 16.43 17.69
CA GLY A 254 -15.55 17.69 16.99
C GLY A 254 -15.73 17.58 15.48
N LYS A 255 -15.36 16.43 14.89
CA LYS A 255 -15.62 16.16 13.46
C LYS A 255 -17.12 16.04 13.18
N ILE A 256 -17.86 15.31 14.03
CA ILE A 256 -19.33 15.18 13.89
C ILE A 256 -20.01 16.54 14.01
N TRP A 257 -19.62 17.37 15.00
CA TRP A 257 -20.14 18.73 15.15
C TRP A 257 -19.98 19.53 13.86
N LYS A 258 -18.77 19.57 13.31
CA LYS A 258 -18.46 20.32 12.08
C LYS A 258 -19.27 19.84 10.86
N LEU A 259 -19.65 18.56 10.84
CA LEU A 259 -20.48 18.00 9.77
C LEU A 259 -21.97 18.26 9.98
N ALA A 260 -22.43 18.33 11.23
CA ALA A 260 -23.84 18.49 11.58
C ALA A 260 -24.31 19.94 11.60
N ASP A 261 -23.44 20.88 12.02
CA ASP A 261 -23.66 22.33 12.01
C ASP A 261 -23.44 22.85 10.57
N VAL A 262 -24.47 22.70 9.73
CA VAL A 262 -24.39 22.87 8.27
C VAL A 262 -24.31 24.33 7.89
N ASP A 263 -25.07 25.20 8.57
CA ASP A 263 -25.06 26.65 8.35
C ASP A 263 -24.03 27.39 9.21
N ARG A 264 -23.35 26.69 10.14
CA ARG A 264 -22.23 27.19 10.94
C ARG A 264 -22.61 28.33 11.86
N ASP A 265 -23.84 28.31 12.39
CA ASP A 265 -24.34 29.30 13.33
C ASP A 265 -23.90 29.02 14.79
N GLY A 266 -23.30 27.85 15.03
CA GLY A 266 -22.79 27.43 16.34
C GLY A 266 -23.88 26.89 17.28
N GLN A 267 -25.08 26.66 16.76
CA GLN A 267 -26.21 26.01 17.39
C GLN A 267 -26.63 24.80 16.53
N LEU A 268 -27.59 24.00 16.99
CA LEU A 268 -28.16 22.93 16.16
C LEU A 268 -29.67 23.06 16.19
N ASP A 269 -30.29 23.14 15.03
CA ASP A 269 -31.73 22.94 14.90
C ASP A 269 -32.10 21.44 15.01
N ALA A 270 -33.40 21.13 14.89
CA ALA A 270 -33.89 19.76 15.00
C ALA A 270 -33.33 18.83 13.89
N ASP A 271 -33.17 19.31 12.66
CA ASP A 271 -32.64 18.51 11.56
C ASP A 271 -31.13 18.26 11.74
N GLU A 272 -30.38 19.27 12.16
CA GLU A 272 -28.94 19.15 12.42
C GLU A 272 -28.65 18.27 13.63
N PHE A 273 -29.48 18.34 14.67
CA PHE A 273 -29.37 17.44 15.82
C PHE A 273 -29.68 15.99 15.43
N ALA A 274 -30.66 15.76 14.55
CA ALA A 274 -30.93 14.44 14.01
C ALA A 274 -29.75 13.90 13.18
N LEU A 275 -29.14 14.76 12.35
CA LEU A 275 -27.92 14.42 11.61
C LEU A 275 -26.74 14.09 12.54
N ALA A 276 -26.55 14.87 13.61
CA ALA A 276 -25.50 14.63 14.60
C ALA A 276 -25.67 13.26 15.27
N ASN A 277 -26.89 12.90 15.69
CA ASN A 277 -27.17 11.58 16.27
C ASN A 277 -26.96 10.44 15.28
N TYR A 278 -27.39 10.62 14.03
CA TYR A 278 -27.16 9.63 12.97
C TYR A 278 -25.66 9.37 12.78
N LEU A 279 -24.83 10.41 12.69
CA LEU A 279 -23.38 10.28 12.55
C LEU A 279 -22.71 9.66 13.79
N ILE A 280 -23.24 9.90 14.99
CA ILE A 280 -22.78 9.22 16.22
C ILE A 280 -23.08 7.73 16.13
N ASN A 281 -24.31 7.34 15.80
CA ASN A 281 -24.71 5.94 15.65
C ASN A 281 -23.86 5.23 14.60
N LEU A 282 -23.67 5.89 13.45
CA LEU A 282 -22.82 5.40 12.37
C LEU A 282 -21.40 5.09 12.85
N LYS A 283 -20.83 5.97 13.69
CA LYS A 283 -19.49 5.76 14.25
C LYS A 283 -19.46 4.67 15.33
N LEU A 284 -20.51 4.53 16.12
CA LEU A 284 -20.66 3.47 17.12
C LEU A 284 -20.81 2.08 16.47
N GLU A 285 -21.42 2.01 15.29
CA GLU A 285 -21.51 0.80 14.46
C GLU A 285 -20.18 0.41 13.78
N GLY A 286 -19.13 1.23 13.96
CA GLY A 286 -17.78 0.94 13.47
C GLY A 286 -17.48 1.52 12.08
N HIS A 287 -18.40 2.27 11.48
CA HIS A 287 -18.16 2.93 10.20
C HIS A 287 -17.30 4.19 10.35
N GLU A 288 -16.66 4.60 9.26
CA GLU A 288 -15.91 5.85 9.22
C GLU A 288 -16.83 7.05 8.99
N LEU A 289 -16.38 8.23 9.40
CA LEU A 289 -17.08 9.49 9.15
C LEU A 289 -16.54 10.11 7.85
N PRO A 290 -17.39 10.70 7.01
CA PRO A 290 -16.95 11.31 5.75
C PRO A 290 -16.07 12.54 6.04
N THR A 291 -15.20 12.91 5.09
CA THR A 291 -14.38 14.12 5.21
C THR A 291 -15.19 15.40 5.03
N GLU A 292 -16.21 15.34 4.17
CA GLU A 292 -17.18 16.40 3.88
C GLU A 292 -18.58 15.79 3.89
N LEU A 293 -19.60 16.56 4.27
CA LEU A 293 -20.97 16.04 4.34
C LEU A 293 -21.50 15.74 2.92
N PRO A 294 -21.82 14.47 2.59
CA PRO A 294 -22.41 14.13 1.30
C PRO A 294 -23.77 14.81 1.09
N LYS A 295 -24.10 15.18 -0.16
CA LYS A 295 -25.34 15.90 -0.50
C LYS A 295 -26.61 15.19 -0.03
N HIS A 296 -26.65 13.86 -0.07
CA HIS A 296 -27.81 13.09 0.38
C HIS A 296 -28.00 13.11 1.89
N LEU A 297 -26.95 13.36 2.68
CA LEU A 297 -27.03 13.51 4.13
C LEU A 297 -27.34 14.95 4.57
N VAL A 298 -27.26 15.94 3.68
CA VAL A 298 -27.66 17.32 3.97
C VAL A 298 -29.16 17.35 4.30
N PRO A 299 -29.56 17.99 5.42
CA PRO A 299 -30.96 18.20 5.76
C PRO A 299 -31.75 18.80 4.59
N PRO A 300 -32.94 18.27 4.25
CA PRO A 300 -33.76 18.78 3.14
C PRO A 300 -34.00 20.29 3.20
N SER A 301 -34.19 20.84 4.41
CA SER A 301 -34.36 22.26 4.68
C SER A 301 -33.16 23.14 4.31
N LYS A 302 -31.96 22.55 4.19
CA LYS A 302 -30.68 23.26 3.95
C LYS A 302 -30.04 22.92 2.59
N ARG A 303 -30.72 22.19 1.70
CA ARG A 303 -30.19 21.76 0.39
C ARG A 303 -30.05 22.88 -0.65
N ASP A 304 -30.76 24.00 -0.48
CA ASP A 304 -30.85 25.10 -1.46
C ASP A 304 -29.95 26.32 -1.16
N MET A 305 -28.96 26.19 -0.26
CA MET A 305 -27.91 27.22 -0.11
C MET A 305 -26.84 27.10 -1.21
N GLU A 306 -27.24 27.03 -2.49
CA GLU A 306 -26.35 27.39 -3.60
C GLU A 306 -26.30 28.93 -3.71
N PRO A 307 -25.12 29.56 -3.86
CA PRO A 307 -25.07 30.97 -4.19
C PRO A 307 -25.74 31.17 -5.55
N VAL A 308 -26.89 31.86 -5.55
CA VAL A 308 -27.54 32.36 -6.76
C VAL A 308 -26.59 33.37 -7.39
N TYR A 309 -25.71 32.91 -8.29
CA TYR A 309 -25.09 33.82 -9.24
C TYR A 309 -26.20 34.33 -10.16
N PRO A 310 -26.29 35.66 -10.39
CA PRO A 310 -27.25 36.19 -11.35
C PRO A 310 -26.91 35.59 -12.71
N LYS A 311 -27.87 34.87 -13.30
CA LYS A 311 -27.81 34.54 -14.73
C LYS A 311 -27.83 35.87 -15.46
N LEU A 312 -26.81 36.10 -16.29
CA LEU A 312 -26.86 37.17 -17.28
C LEU A 312 -27.95 36.74 -18.26
N ASP A 313 -29.09 37.42 -18.20
CA ASP A 313 -30.12 37.29 -19.21
C ASP A 313 -29.53 37.70 -20.57
N ASP A 314 -29.80 36.88 -21.59
CA ASP A 314 -29.44 37.11 -22.98
C ASP A 314 -30.13 38.40 -23.50
N GLU A 315 -29.33 39.38 -23.92
CA GLU A 315 -29.63 40.34 -25.01
C GLU A 315 -28.36 40.66 -25.81
#